data_AF-A0AA41Q2I6-F1
#
_entry.id   AF-A0AA41Q2I6-F1
#
_cell.length_a   1.000
_cell.length_b   1.000
_cell.length_c   1.000
_cell.angle_alpha   90.00
_cell.angle_beta   90.00
_cell.angle_gamma   90.00
#
_symmetry.space_group_name_H-M   'P 1'
#
loop_
_entity.id
_entity.type
_entity.pdbx_description
1 polymer ?
#
loop_
_entity_poly.entity_id
_entity_poly.type
_entity_poly.pdbx_seq_one_letter_code
_entity_poly.pdbx_strand_id
1 'polypeptide(L)'
;MTTRPPVDPRLIPPPVVALGPDAPADTSAARPPRTVRELVGDLRDLGVQSSDVLLVHCRLRDIGAVERGARGVLAALTEAVGKNGTLVLPAFTELNSDTSLPFQRATHGLSDDELQAYKSKMPPFDPVWTPASPTMGALAEVLRQAPGSVRSSHPQSSFVARGSLADGIVRHHNPVSHFGEQSPLARLFSLPDAKVLMLGAGFSAFTGFHLAEYYQSRIATRMYRCVAPDWLGRPMWASYEDVLLDLADFDRIGADLTEHIPIAQGLVGNAQSRLVPLIPAVAFAADWMARNRTNGAPAVA
;
A
#
# COMPACT_ATOMS: atom_id res chain seq x y z
N MET A 1 8.78 60.07 -23.13
CA MET A 1 8.37 58.96 -24.01
C MET A 1 9.43 57.88 -23.93
N THR A 2 9.26 56.90 -23.03
CA THR A 2 10.21 55.81 -22.79
C THR A 2 9.71 54.57 -23.53
N THR A 3 10.45 54.17 -24.56
CA THR A 3 10.19 52.97 -25.37
C THR A 3 10.56 51.71 -24.57
N ARG A 4 9.65 50.73 -24.51
CA ARG A 4 9.93 49.40 -23.94
C ARG A 4 11.02 48.69 -24.75
N PRO A 5 11.93 47.94 -24.10
CA PRO A 5 12.91 47.12 -24.81
C PRO A 5 12.21 45.94 -25.51
N PRO A 6 12.81 45.40 -26.59
CA PRO A 6 12.24 44.28 -27.34
C PRO A 6 12.30 42.99 -26.52
N VAL A 7 11.22 42.21 -26.58
CA VAL A 7 11.10 40.90 -25.92
C VAL A 7 11.84 39.85 -26.75
N ASP A 8 12.65 39.00 -26.10
CA ASP A 8 13.34 37.87 -26.76
C ASP A 8 12.29 36.89 -27.33
N PRO A 9 12.27 36.63 -28.65
CA PRO A 9 11.30 35.75 -29.28
C PRO A 9 11.36 34.30 -28.80
N ARG A 10 12.42 33.89 -28.09
CA ARG A 10 12.54 32.56 -27.46
C ARG A 10 11.75 32.42 -26.15
N LEU A 11 11.25 33.52 -25.60
CA LEU A 11 10.36 33.53 -24.42
C LEU A 11 8.86 33.54 -24.80
N ILE A 12 8.54 33.49 -26.09
CA ILE A 12 7.17 33.38 -26.58
C ILE A 12 6.84 31.89 -26.64
N PRO A 13 5.88 31.37 -25.84
CA PRO A 13 5.47 29.98 -25.92
C PRO A 13 4.94 29.71 -27.34
N PRO A 14 5.20 28.51 -27.92
CA PRO A 14 4.68 28.18 -29.23
C PRO A 14 3.14 28.27 -29.22
N PRO A 15 2.52 28.65 -30.35
CA PRO A 15 1.08 28.69 -30.44
C PRO A 15 0.52 27.31 -30.12
N VAL A 16 -0.49 27.26 -29.23
CA VAL A 16 -1.24 26.05 -28.96
C VAL A 16 -1.82 25.57 -30.28
N VAL A 17 -1.28 24.47 -30.82
CA VAL A 17 -1.85 23.79 -31.97
C VAL A 17 -3.23 23.33 -31.53
N ALA A 18 -4.27 23.91 -32.13
CA ALA A 18 -5.62 23.39 -31.99
C ALA A 18 -5.59 21.94 -32.48
N LEU A 19 -5.76 21.00 -31.56
CA LEU A 19 -6.03 19.61 -31.89
C LEU A 19 -7.29 19.63 -32.76
N GLY A 20 -7.16 19.14 -34.00
CA GLY A 20 -8.31 18.89 -34.87
C GLY A 20 -9.31 17.98 -34.16
N PRO A 21 -10.57 17.90 -34.63
CA PRO A 21 -11.56 17.04 -34.01
C PRO A 21 -10.99 15.62 -33.90
N ASP A 22 -10.94 15.12 -32.67
CA ASP A 22 -10.51 13.75 -32.37
C ASP A 22 -11.22 12.80 -33.33
N ALA A 23 -10.46 11.87 -33.90
CA ALA A 23 -11.01 10.74 -34.63
C ALA A 23 -12.15 10.11 -33.80
N PRO A 24 -13.26 9.69 -34.43
CA PRO A 24 -14.41 9.20 -33.68
C PRO A 24 -13.95 8.09 -32.74
N ALA A 25 -14.19 8.29 -31.45
CA ALA A 25 -13.98 7.28 -30.43
C ALA A 25 -14.61 5.98 -30.91
N ASP A 26 -13.84 4.90 -30.91
CA ASP A 26 -14.31 3.54 -31.15
C ASP A 26 -15.47 3.26 -30.18
N THR A 27 -16.71 3.43 -30.65
CA THR A 27 -17.92 3.08 -29.93
C THR A 27 -18.13 1.57 -29.99
N SER A 28 -17.13 0.81 -29.56
CA SER A 28 -17.34 -0.51 -29.00
C SER A 28 -18.18 -0.30 -27.74
N ALA A 29 -19.42 -0.81 -27.74
CA ALA A 29 -20.35 -0.66 -26.63
C ALA A 29 -19.63 -0.99 -25.32
N ALA A 30 -19.41 0.03 -24.48
CA ALA A 30 -18.70 -0.13 -23.21
C ALA A 30 -19.38 -1.25 -22.42
N ARG A 31 -18.65 -2.35 -22.20
CA ARG A 31 -19.15 -3.50 -21.45
C ARG A 31 -19.67 -3.00 -20.10
N PRO A 32 -20.88 -3.40 -19.66
CA PRO A 32 -21.45 -2.89 -18.43
C PRO A 32 -20.49 -3.16 -17.25
N PRO A 33 -20.47 -2.28 -16.22
CA PRO A 33 -19.67 -2.51 -15.03
C PRO A 33 -19.98 -3.87 -14.42
N ARG A 34 -18.94 -4.57 -13.94
CA ARG A 34 -19.08 -5.82 -13.18
C ARG A 34 -19.89 -5.57 -11.91
N THR A 35 -20.83 -6.45 -11.64
CA THR A 35 -21.65 -6.43 -10.43
C THR A 35 -20.86 -6.92 -9.22
N VAL A 36 -21.32 -6.58 -8.01
CA VAL A 36 -20.76 -7.15 -6.78
C VAL A 36 -20.86 -8.67 -6.80
N ARG A 37 -21.98 -9.22 -7.27
CA ARG A 37 -22.22 -10.66 -7.33
C ARG A 37 -21.25 -11.40 -8.24
N GLU A 38 -20.92 -10.83 -9.40
CA GLU A 38 -19.90 -11.39 -10.30
C GLU A 38 -18.55 -11.44 -9.59
N LEU A 39 -18.11 -10.35 -8.97
CA LEU A 39 -16.83 -10.33 -8.24
C LEU A 39 -16.81 -11.31 -7.05
N VAL A 40 -17.93 -11.51 -6.35
CA VAL A 40 -18.02 -12.52 -5.30
C VAL A 40 -17.83 -13.93 -5.88
N GLY A 41 -18.39 -14.20 -7.06
CA GLY A 41 -18.17 -15.43 -7.81
C GLY A 41 -16.69 -15.62 -8.12
N ASP A 42 -16.07 -14.64 -8.77
CA ASP A 42 -14.65 -14.68 -9.14
C ASP A 42 -13.73 -14.89 -7.91
N LEU A 43 -14.02 -14.22 -6.79
CA LEU A 43 -13.26 -14.37 -5.54
C LEU A 43 -13.39 -15.79 -4.97
N ARG A 44 -14.58 -16.38 -5.02
CA ARG A 44 -14.81 -17.77 -4.57
C ARG A 44 -14.16 -18.78 -5.49
N ASP A 45 -14.21 -18.56 -6.80
CA ASP A 45 -13.53 -19.40 -7.80
C ASP A 45 -12.00 -19.35 -7.64
N LEU A 46 -11.45 -18.19 -7.24
CA LEU A 46 -10.04 -18.05 -6.85
C LEU A 46 -9.70 -18.79 -5.54
N GLY A 47 -10.70 -19.14 -4.73
CA GLY A 47 -10.52 -19.88 -3.48
C GLY A 47 -10.66 -19.06 -2.20
N VAL A 48 -11.22 -17.84 -2.27
CA VAL A 48 -11.63 -17.09 -1.07
C VAL A 48 -12.80 -17.81 -0.41
N GLN A 49 -12.65 -18.10 0.89
CA GLN A 49 -13.64 -18.83 1.69
C GLN A 49 -14.28 -17.94 2.75
N SER A 50 -15.45 -18.37 3.21
CA SER A 50 -16.09 -17.73 4.37
C SER A 50 -15.23 -17.90 5.62
N SER A 51 -15.13 -16.84 6.41
CA SER A 51 -14.28 -16.69 7.59
C SER A 51 -12.79 -16.49 7.31
N ASP A 52 -12.39 -16.32 6.04
CA ASP A 52 -10.99 -16.00 5.71
C ASP A 52 -10.52 -14.69 6.36
N VAL A 53 -9.23 -14.68 6.70
CA VAL A 53 -8.48 -13.48 7.08
C VAL A 53 -7.57 -13.09 5.92
N LEU A 54 -7.90 -11.98 5.25
CA LEU A 54 -7.23 -11.56 4.02
C LEU A 54 -6.46 -10.26 4.22
N LEU A 55 -5.15 -10.30 4.01
CA LEU A 55 -4.35 -9.12 3.70
C LEU A 55 -4.49 -8.81 2.21
N VAL A 56 -5.09 -7.68 1.84
CA VAL A 56 -5.43 -7.38 0.44
C VAL A 56 -4.51 -6.31 -0.14
N HIS A 57 -3.96 -6.58 -1.31
CA HIS A 57 -3.27 -5.62 -2.17
C HIS A 57 -4.03 -5.49 -3.48
N CYS A 58 -4.41 -4.27 -3.86
CA CYS A 58 -5.34 -4.07 -4.98
C CYS A 58 -4.88 -2.98 -5.94
N ARG A 59 -4.78 -3.33 -7.23
CA ARG A 59 -4.73 -2.37 -8.34
C ARG A 59 -6.13 -2.26 -8.95
N LEU A 60 -6.94 -1.37 -8.38
CA LEU A 60 -8.38 -1.26 -8.71
C LEU A 60 -8.66 -1.15 -10.22
N ARG A 61 -7.82 -0.40 -10.96
CA ARG A 61 -7.98 -0.22 -12.41
C ARG A 61 -7.86 -1.53 -13.20
N ASP A 62 -7.10 -2.50 -12.69
CA ASP A 62 -6.85 -3.76 -13.38
C ASP A 62 -8.06 -4.71 -13.26
N ILE A 63 -8.94 -4.49 -12.26
CA ILE A 63 -10.22 -5.22 -12.11
C ILE A 63 -11.21 -4.83 -13.24
N GLY A 64 -11.09 -3.60 -13.75
CA GLY A 64 -12.04 -3.02 -14.71
C GLY A 64 -13.15 -2.21 -14.03
N ALA A 65 -14.17 -1.83 -14.79
CA ALA A 65 -15.32 -1.10 -14.26
C ALA A 65 -16.15 -2.02 -13.33
N VAL A 66 -16.41 -1.55 -12.11
CA VAL A 66 -17.22 -2.25 -11.09
C VAL A 66 -18.34 -1.33 -10.65
N GLU A 67 -19.54 -1.87 -10.44
CA GLU A 67 -20.64 -1.12 -9.85
C GLU A 67 -20.19 -0.48 -8.52
N ARG A 68 -20.49 0.82 -8.30
CA ARG A 68 -20.04 1.55 -7.09
C ARG A 68 -18.50 1.63 -6.93
N GLY A 69 -17.71 1.32 -7.96
CA GLY A 69 -16.25 1.43 -7.97
C GLY A 69 -15.58 0.68 -6.82
N ALA A 70 -14.64 1.33 -6.11
CA ALA A 70 -13.95 0.77 -4.95
C ALA A 70 -14.89 0.29 -3.84
N ARG A 71 -16.05 0.94 -3.66
CA ARG A 71 -17.07 0.51 -2.67
C ARG A 71 -17.73 -0.81 -3.09
N GLY A 72 -17.91 -1.04 -4.40
CA GLY A 72 -18.37 -2.32 -4.92
C GLY A 72 -17.35 -3.43 -4.67
N VAL A 73 -16.07 -3.17 -4.92
CA VAL A 73 -15.00 -4.13 -4.62
C VAL A 73 -14.94 -4.46 -3.12
N LEU A 74 -15.05 -3.45 -2.24
CA LEU A 74 -15.12 -3.70 -0.80
C LEU A 74 -16.36 -4.52 -0.42
N ALA A 75 -17.51 -4.25 -1.03
CA ALA A 75 -18.73 -5.01 -0.79
C ALA A 75 -18.55 -6.49 -1.20
N ALA A 76 -17.95 -6.75 -2.37
CA ALA A 76 -17.66 -8.10 -2.84
C ALA A 76 -16.70 -8.85 -1.90
N LEU A 77 -15.61 -8.20 -1.48
CA LEU A 77 -14.68 -8.78 -0.51
C LEU A 77 -15.36 -9.10 0.82
N THR A 78 -16.19 -8.18 1.33
CA THR A 78 -16.93 -8.35 2.58
C THR A 78 -17.92 -9.51 2.49
N GLU A 79 -18.62 -9.66 1.36
CA GLU A 79 -19.56 -10.76 1.13
C GLU A 79 -18.85 -12.11 0.95
N ALA A 80 -17.69 -12.13 0.29
CA ALA A 80 -16.91 -13.34 0.06
C ALA A 80 -16.39 -13.94 1.38
N VAL A 81 -15.79 -13.13 2.25
CA VAL A 81 -15.29 -13.59 3.55
C VAL A 81 -16.41 -13.72 4.61
N GLY A 82 -17.55 -13.07 4.40
CA GLY A 82 -18.72 -13.16 5.28
C GLY A 82 -18.51 -12.56 6.67
N LYS A 83 -19.51 -12.72 7.55
CA LYS A 83 -19.59 -12.07 8.87
C LYS A 83 -18.44 -12.41 9.84
N ASN A 84 -17.84 -13.59 9.68
CA ASN A 84 -16.77 -14.10 10.54
C ASN A 84 -15.38 -13.88 9.92
N GLY A 85 -15.31 -13.37 8.68
CA GLY A 85 -14.05 -13.08 8.02
C GLY A 85 -13.46 -11.75 8.47
N THR A 86 -12.22 -11.49 8.05
CA THR A 86 -11.52 -10.24 8.34
C THR A 86 -10.76 -9.77 7.10
N LEU A 87 -10.96 -8.51 6.73
CA LEU A 87 -10.19 -7.84 5.69
C LEU A 87 -9.16 -6.92 6.35
N VAL A 88 -7.94 -6.95 5.84
CA VAL A 88 -6.83 -6.10 6.28
C VAL A 88 -6.16 -5.49 5.07
N LEU A 89 -5.93 -4.18 5.08
CA LEU A 89 -5.24 -3.47 4.00
C LEU A 89 -4.15 -2.58 4.60
N PRO A 90 -2.98 -2.47 3.94
CA PRO A 90 -2.06 -1.37 4.19
C PRO A 90 -2.78 -0.02 4.02
N ALA A 91 -2.60 0.86 4.98
CA ALA A 91 -3.07 2.24 4.94
C ALA A 91 -1.89 3.18 5.22
N PHE A 92 -0.78 2.99 4.51
CA PHE A 92 0.45 3.73 4.76
C PHE A 92 0.28 5.23 4.51
N THR A 93 1.10 6.02 5.18
CA THR A 93 1.07 7.49 5.19
C THR A 93 2.45 7.99 4.83
N GLU A 94 2.89 7.67 3.61
CA GLU A 94 4.29 7.84 3.20
C GLU A 94 4.75 9.29 3.23
N LEU A 95 3.87 10.27 2.95
CA LEU A 95 4.20 11.69 3.07
C LEU A 95 4.42 12.15 4.51
N ASN A 96 4.08 11.34 5.51
CA ASN A 96 4.29 11.64 6.92
C ASN A 96 5.70 11.24 7.41
N SER A 97 6.70 11.18 6.54
CA SER A 97 8.07 10.83 6.94
C SER A 97 9.10 11.45 6.02
N ASP A 98 10.09 12.15 6.60
CA ASP A 98 11.16 12.76 5.80
C ASP A 98 12.17 11.76 5.21
N THR A 99 12.05 10.50 5.62
CA THR A 99 12.85 9.39 5.10
C THR A 99 12.18 8.63 3.96
N SER A 100 10.97 9.03 3.55
CA SER A 100 10.23 8.36 2.48
C SER A 100 10.52 9.00 1.11
N LEU A 101 10.53 8.18 0.06
CA LEU A 101 10.67 8.68 -1.31
C LEU A 101 9.55 9.66 -1.70
N PRO A 102 8.26 9.45 -1.35
CA PRO A 102 7.22 10.42 -1.65
C PRO A 102 7.45 11.79 -1.02
N PHE A 103 7.91 11.85 0.24
CA PHE A 103 8.23 13.12 0.89
C PHE A 103 9.42 13.80 0.20
N GLN A 104 10.51 13.06 -0.01
CA GLN A 104 11.74 13.59 -0.63
C GLN A 104 11.46 14.17 -2.02
N ARG A 105 10.59 13.53 -2.81
CA ARG A 105 10.13 14.05 -4.10
C ARG A 105 9.29 15.31 -3.95
N ALA A 106 8.37 15.34 -2.99
CA ALA A 106 7.49 16.49 -2.76
C ALA A 106 8.23 17.74 -2.25
N THR A 107 9.37 17.55 -1.59
CA THR A 107 10.21 18.64 -1.05
C THR A 107 11.49 18.86 -1.84
N HIS A 108 11.65 18.22 -3.00
CA HIS A 108 12.85 18.33 -3.81
C HIS A 108 13.02 19.77 -4.33
N GLY A 109 14.19 20.36 -4.10
CA GLY A 109 14.53 21.72 -4.53
C GLY A 109 14.10 22.84 -3.58
N LEU A 110 13.47 22.53 -2.44
CA LEU A 110 13.27 23.50 -1.37
C LEU A 110 14.61 23.86 -0.72
N SER A 111 14.77 25.14 -0.35
CA SER A 111 15.83 25.57 0.57
C SER A 111 15.61 25.00 1.98
N ASP A 112 16.64 25.09 2.84
CA ASP A 112 16.53 24.63 4.23
C ASP A 112 15.41 25.33 4.99
N ASP A 113 15.25 26.65 4.83
CA ASP A 113 14.20 27.42 5.49
C ASP A 113 12.80 27.03 4.99
N GLU A 114 12.64 26.79 3.69
CA GLU A 114 11.37 26.31 3.12
C GLU A 114 11.04 24.90 3.57
N LEU A 115 12.03 24.02 3.68
CA LEU A 115 11.87 22.66 4.20
C LEU A 115 11.45 22.68 5.68
N GLN A 116 12.08 23.51 6.51
CA GLN A 116 11.66 23.68 7.91
C GLN A 116 10.24 24.24 8.01
N ALA A 117 9.91 25.24 7.19
CA ALA A 117 8.56 25.79 7.13
C ALA A 117 7.52 24.74 6.69
N TYR A 118 7.86 23.88 5.73
CA TYR A 118 7.04 22.75 5.31
C TYR A 118 6.82 21.76 6.48
N LYS A 119 7.92 21.30 7.10
CA LYS A 119 7.89 20.34 8.22
C LYS A 119 7.13 20.86 9.44
N SER A 120 7.14 22.17 9.69
CA SER A 120 6.42 22.80 10.81
C SER A 120 4.89 22.80 10.66
N LYS A 121 4.39 22.67 9.42
CA LYS A 121 2.95 22.71 9.10
C LYS A 121 2.33 21.32 8.97
N MET A 122 3.13 20.27 9.03
CA MET A 122 2.63 18.90 8.88
C MET A 122 1.79 18.50 10.10
N PRO A 123 0.56 18.00 9.88
CA PRO A 123 -0.28 17.51 10.96
C PRO A 123 0.27 16.20 11.54
N PRO A 124 0.03 15.91 12.84
CA PRO A 124 0.34 14.60 13.37
C PRO A 124 -0.52 13.52 12.71
N PHE A 125 -0.01 12.29 12.69
CA PHE A 125 -0.83 11.14 12.33
C PHE A 125 -1.99 10.97 13.31
N ASP A 126 -3.19 10.82 12.75
CA ASP A 126 -4.41 10.45 13.45
C ASP A 126 -5.04 9.26 12.71
N PRO A 127 -5.25 8.11 13.36
CA PRO A 127 -5.78 6.92 12.70
C PRO A 127 -7.19 7.13 12.12
N VAL A 128 -7.98 8.05 12.69
CA VAL A 128 -9.35 8.40 12.26
C VAL A 128 -9.33 9.41 11.11
N TRP A 129 -8.45 10.40 11.13
CA TRP A 129 -8.52 11.53 10.19
C TRP A 129 -7.48 11.51 9.08
N THR A 130 -6.27 11.01 9.32
CA THR A 130 -5.22 11.02 8.31
C THR A 130 -5.61 10.11 7.14
N PRO A 131 -5.68 10.59 5.89
CA PRO A 131 -5.97 9.73 4.75
C PRO A 131 -4.89 8.66 4.54
N ALA A 132 -5.25 7.53 3.93
CA ALA A 132 -4.23 6.64 3.36
C ALA A 132 -3.53 7.34 2.18
N SER A 133 -2.24 7.05 1.98
CA SER A 133 -1.50 7.55 0.83
C SER A 133 -2.19 7.13 -0.47
N PRO A 134 -2.30 7.99 -1.49
CA PRO A 134 -2.86 7.62 -2.80
C PRO A 134 -2.20 6.39 -3.44
N THR A 135 -0.94 6.12 -3.10
CA THR A 135 -0.18 4.93 -3.54
C THR A 135 -0.76 3.61 -3.01
N MET A 136 -1.47 3.62 -1.87
CA MET A 136 -2.18 2.46 -1.32
C MET A 136 -3.47 2.13 -2.10
N GLY A 137 -3.91 3.05 -2.96
CA GLY A 137 -5.09 2.90 -3.79
C GLY A 137 -6.40 3.22 -3.07
N ALA A 138 -7.43 3.48 -3.87
CA ALA A 138 -8.75 3.91 -3.37
C ALA A 138 -9.45 2.89 -2.47
N LEU A 139 -9.13 1.59 -2.60
CA LEU A 139 -9.73 0.55 -1.77
C LEU A 139 -9.33 0.67 -0.29
N ALA A 140 -8.06 1.00 -0.01
CA ALA A 140 -7.58 1.22 1.35
C ALA A 140 -8.32 2.38 2.04
N GLU A 141 -8.52 3.49 1.32
CA GLU A 141 -9.23 4.66 1.84
C GLU A 141 -10.73 4.38 2.04
N VAL A 142 -11.36 3.66 1.11
CA VAL A 142 -12.76 3.23 1.26
C VAL A 142 -12.95 2.30 2.46
N LEU A 143 -12.02 1.37 2.70
CA LEU A 143 -12.05 0.53 3.89
C LEU A 143 -11.83 1.36 5.16
N ARG A 144 -10.88 2.30 5.18
CA ARG A 144 -10.61 3.20 6.31
C ARG A 144 -11.84 3.98 6.74
N GLN A 145 -12.64 4.44 5.79
CA GLN A 145 -13.87 5.20 6.05
C GLN A 145 -15.10 4.31 6.31
N ALA A 146 -15.00 3.00 6.11
CA ALA A 146 -16.14 2.10 6.28
C ALA A 146 -16.51 1.94 7.77
N PRO A 147 -17.81 1.97 8.13
CA PRO A 147 -18.24 1.70 9.50
C PRO A 147 -17.78 0.33 10.01
N GLY A 148 -17.26 0.32 11.24
CA GLY A 148 -16.72 -0.89 11.88
C GLY A 148 -15.28 -1.23 11.46
N SER A 149 -14.63 -0.39 10.64
CA SER A 149 -13.19 -0.49 10.41
C SER A 149 -12.39 0.14 11.56
N VAL A 150 -11.25 -0.46 11.87
CA VAL A 150 -10.27 0.01 12.85
C VAL A 150 -8.91 0.12 12.19
N ARG A 151 -8.08 1.08 12.62
CA ARG A 151 -6.75 1.32 12.05
C ARG A 151 -5.68 1.31 13.13
N SER A 152 -4.53 0.74 12.81
CA SER A 152 -3.38 0.75 13.72
C SER A 152 -2.75 2.14 13.85
N SER A 153 -2.02 2.34 14.95
CA SER A 153 -1.50 3.64 15.39
C SER A 153 -0.17 4.06 14.78
N HIS A 154 0.48 3.23 13.95
CA HIS A 154 1.82 3.55 13.44
C HIS A 154 1.77 4.73 12.43
N PRO A 155 2.51 5.83 12.65
CA PRO A 155 2.37 7.07 11.87
C PRO A 155 2.73 6.99 10.38
N GLN A 156 3.40 5.91 9.96
CA GLN A 156 3.89 5.70 8.59
C GLN A 156 3.33 4.44 7.90
N SER A 157 3.21 3.32 8.63
CA SER A 157 2.96 1.98 8.09
C SER A 157 1.70 1.36 8.70
N SER A 158 0.72 2.19 9.04
CA SER A 158 -0.54 1.71 9.60
C SER A 158 -1.29 0.76 8.65
N PHE A 159 -2.13 -0.09 9.22
CA PHE A 159 -3.03 -1.01 8.55
C PHE A 159 -4.45 -0.69 9.00
N VAL A 160 -5.40 -0.79 8.08
CA VAL A 160 -6.83 -0.77 8.39
C VAL A 160 -7.36 -2.20 8.33
N ALA A 161 -8.21 -2.58 9.28
CA ALA A 161 -8.88 -3.86 9.28
C ALA A 161 -10.38 -3.71 9.57
N ARG A 162 -11.17 -4.66 9.06
CA ARG A 162 -12.61 -4.79 9.35
C ARG A 162 -12.99 -6.27 9.38
N GLY A 163 -13.75 -6.66 10.41
CA GLY A 163 -14.19 -8.03 10.60
C GLY A 163 -13.93 -8.55 12.00
N SER A 164 -14.13 -9.85 12.19
CA SER A 164 -14.14 -10.53 13.50
C SER A 164 -12.84 -10.37 14.30
N LEU A 165 -11.68 -10.34 13.61
CA LEU A 165 -10.36 -10.27 14.22
C LEU A 165 -9.69 -8.90 14.05
N ALA A 166 -10.39 -7.91 13.49
CA ALA A 166 -9.81 -6.62 13.11
C ALA A 166 -9.09 -5.93 14.27
N ASP A 167 -9.75 -5.82 15.42
CA ASP A 167 -9.17 -5.23 16.63
C ASP A 167 -7.91 -5.97 17.11
N GLY A 168 -7.95 -7.30 17.13
CA GLY A 168 -6.82 -8.13 17.55
C GLY A 168 -5.61 -7.95 16.64
N ILE A 169 -5.82 -7.71 15.34
CA ILE A 169 -4.74 -7.55 14.36
C ILE A 169 -4.11 -6.16 14.44
N VAL A 170 -4.90 -5.09 14.56
CA VAL A 170 -4.38 -3.71 14.38
C VAL A 170 -4.01 -3.00 15.69
N ARG A 171 -4.52 -3.45 16.84
CA ARG A 171 -4.22 -2.80 18.13
C ARG A 171 -2.75 -2.97 18.52
N HIS A 172 -2.26 -2.02 19.34
CA HIS A 172 -0.91 -2.04 19.89
C HIS A 172 0.19 -2.18 18.83
N HIS A 173 0.02 -1.53 17.68
CA HIS A 173 1.09 -1.40 16.70
C HIS A 173 2.16 -0.48 17.28
N ASN A 174 3.31 -1.08 17.62
CA ASN A 174 4.40 -0.37 18.27
C ASN A 174 4.87 0.80 17.40
N PRO A 175 4.88 2.06 17.89
CA PRO A 175 5.23 3.24 17.10
C PRO A 175 6.70 3.28 16.64
N VAL A 176 7.56 2.39 17.15
CA VAL A 176 8.96 2.26 16.74
C VAL A 176 9.23 0.98 15.96
N SER A 177 8.20 0.35 15.39
CA SER A 177 8.35 -0.84 14.57
C SER A 177 7.37 -0.82 13.40
N HIS A 178 7.90 -0.77 12.18
CA HIS A 178 7.11 -0.80 10.97
C HIS A 178 6.35 -2.11 10.81
N PHE A 179 7.08 -3.24 10.85
CA PHE A 179 6.56 -4.55 10.46
C PHE A 179 7.10 -5.71 11.33
N GLY A 180 7.75 -5.42 12.46
CA GLY A 180 8.30 -6.44 13.35
C GLY A 180 7.27 -7.17 14.20
N GLU A 181 7.74 -7.87 15.24
CA GLU A 181 6.94 -8.75 16.11
C GLU A 181 5.74 -8.09 16.81
N GLN A 182 5.76 -6.77 16.97
CA GLN A 182 4.65 -6.00 17.57
C GLN A 182 3.79 -5.27 16.53
N SER A 183 3.86 -5.70 15.26
CA SER A 183 3.11 -5.14 14.14
C SER A 183 1.86 -5.97 13.77
N PRO A 184 0.92 -5.40 13.01
CA PRO A 184 -0.18 -6.15 12.43
C PRO A 184 0.25 -7.31 11.52
N LEU A 185 1.42 -7.22 10.87
CA LEU A 185 1.92 -8.32 10.03
C LEU A 185 2.32 -9.54 10.87
N ALA A 186 3.00 -9.34 12.00
CA ALA A 186 3.32 -10.44 12.91
C ALA A 186 2.05 -11.09 13.47
N ARG A 187 1.03 -10.29 13.80
CA ARG A 187 -0.28 -10.82 14.26
C ARG A 187 -0.99 -11.61 13.16
N LEU A 188 -0.96 -11.13 11.91
CA LEU A 188 -1.48 -11.89 10.77
C LEU A 188 -0.71 -13.21 10.58
N PHE A 189 0.62 -13.18 10.68
CA PHE A 189 1.47 -14.37 10.55
C PHE A 189 1.22 -15.41 11.65
N SER A 190 0.75 -14.99 12.84
CA SER A 190 0.34 -15.91 13.91
C SER A 190 -0.98 -16.65 13.66
N LEU A 191 -1.74 -16.28 12.63
CA LEU A 191 -3.01 -16.91 12.27
C LEU A 191 -2.77 -17.98 11.18
N PRO A 192 -3.04 -19.27 11.46
CA PRO A 192 -2.73 -20.37 10.53
C PRO A 192 -3.30 -20.21 9.12
N ASP A 193 -4.52 -19.66 9.03
CA ASP A 193 -5.26 -19.54 7.77
C ASP A 193 -5.21 -18.12 7.16
N ALA A 194 -4.30 -17.25 7.62
CA ALA A 194 -4.14 -15.94 7.02
C ALA A 194 -3.59 -16.05 5.58
N LYS A 195 -4.24 -15.34 4.67
CA LYS A 195 -3.88 -15.32 3.24
C LYS A 195 -3.61 -13.89 2.78
N VAL A 196 -2.79 -13.75 1.76
CA VAL A 196 -2.59 -12.50 1.04
C VAL A 196 -3.31 -12.58 -0.31
N LEU A 197 -4.26 -11.67 -0.52
CA LEU A 197 -5.00 -11.55 -1.77
C LEU A 197 -4.40 -10.43 -2.61
N MET A 198 -3.79 -10.80 -3.73
CA MET A 198 -3.21 -9.88 -4.71
C MET A 198 -4.21 -9.69 -5.86
N LEU A 199 -4.92 -8.56 -5.90
CA LEU A 199 -5.88 -8.21 -6.95
C LEU A 199 -5.23 -7.30 -7.99
N GLY A 200 -4.66 -7.88 -9.06
CA GLY A 200 -3.89 -7.15 -10.09
C GLY A 200 -2.54 -6.61 -9.62
N ALA A 201 -2.24 -6.71 -8.33
CA ALA A 201 -0.96 -6.30 -7.76
C ALA A 201 0.13 -7.35 -8.02
N GLY A 202 1.34 -6.88 -8.33
CA GLY A 202 2.55 -7.70 -8.41
C GLY A 202 3.19 -7.90 -7.04
N PHE A 203 4.18 -8.79 -6.95
CA PHE A 203 4.82 -9.15 -5.67
C PHE A 203 5.64 -8.01 -5.06
N SER A 204 6.07 -7.02 -5.85
CA SER A 204 6.60 -5.74 -5.35
C SER A 204 5.68 -5.00 -4.36
N ALA A 205 4.39 -5.32 -4.33
CA ALA A 205 3.45 -4.78 -3.34
C ALA A 205 3.17 -5.73 -2.15
N PHE A 206 3.77 -6.93 -2.13
CA PHE A 206 3.48 -7.97 -1.13
C PHE A 206 4.09 -7.60 0.23
N THR A 207 3.34 -6.88 1.06
CA THR A 207 3.86 -6.37 2.34
C THR A 207 4.25 -7.45 3.33
N GLY A 208 3.73 -8.68 3.20
CA GLY A 208 4.12 -9.80 4.04
C GLY A 208 5.63 -10.11 3.98
N PHE A 209 6.30 -9.84 2.85
CA PHE A 209 7.74 -10.07 2.73
C PHE A 209 8.58 -9.15 3.63
N HIS A 210 8.05 -7.99 4.04
CA HIS A 210 8.76 -7.17 5.03
C HIS A 210 8.95 -7.90 6.36
N LEU A 211 8.01 -8.76 6.78
CA LEU A 211 8.19 -9.54 8.01
C LEU A 211 9.40 -10.48 7.91
N ALA A 212 9.69 -11.02 6.72
CA ALA A 212 10.87 -11.84 6.48
C ALA A 212 12.19 -11.06 6.63
N GLU A 213 12.18 -9.73 6.40
CA GLU A 213 13.36 -8.88 6.63
C GLU A 213 13.72 -8.80 8.12
N TYR A 214 12.73 -8.87 9.02
CA TYR A 214 12.96 -8.91 10.47
C TYR A 214 13.51 -10.25 10.96
N TYR A 215 13.48 -11.30 10.12
CA TYR A 215 14.01 -12.64 10.43
C TYR A 215 15.44 -12.88 9.96
N GLN A 216 16.07 -11.87 9.34
CA GLN A 216 17.44 -12.00 8.87
C GLN A 216 18.43 -11.97 10.05
N SER A 217 19.50 -12.76 9.98
CA SER A 217 20.52 -12.83 11.04
C SER A 217 21.43 -11.60 11.10
N ARG A 218 21.49 -10.83 10.01
CA ARG A 218 22.18 -9.54 9.93
C ARG A 218 21.20 -8.55 9.34
N ILE A 219 20.81 -7.57 10.15
CA ILE A 219 19.79 -6.60 9.83
C ILE A 219 20.47 -5.25 9.73
N ALA A 220 20.40 -4.62 8.55
CA ALA A 220 20.72 -3.22 8.44
C ALA A 220 19.57 -2.40 9.02
N THR A 221 19.89 -1.40 9.82
CA THR A 221 18.91 -0.48 10.42
C THR A 221 19.10 0.93 9.86
N ARG A 222 18.07 1.76 10.01
CA ARG A 222 18.18 3.21 9.76
C ARG A 222 17.31 3.97 10.75
N MET A 223 17.62 5.26 10.89
CA MET A 223 16.76 6.19 11.60
C MET A 223 15.59 6.61 10.71
N TYR A 224 14.36 6.36 11.17
CA TYR A 224 13.11 6.86 10.62
C TYR A 224 12.62 8.07 11.40
N ARG A 225 11.92 8.99 10.72
CA ARG A 225 11.35 10.18 11.34
C ARG A 225 10.00 10.52 10.73
N CYS A 226 9.02 10.80 11.59
CA CYS A 226 7.65 11.11 11.19
C CYS A 226 6.99 12.09 12.15
N VAL A 227 5.84 12.63 11.75
CA VAL A 227 5.03 13.46 12.63
C VAL A 227 4.01 12.59 13.36
N ALA A 228 4.12 12.57 14.69
CA ALA A 228 3.24 11.86 15.59
C ALA A 228 2.63 12.85 16.60
N PRO A 229 1.49 12.52 17.24
CA PRO A 229 0.97 13.33 18.33
C PRO A 229 1.84 13.18 19.59
N ASP A 230 2.12 14.29 20.27
CA ASP A 230 2.63 14.26 21.64
C ASP A 230 1.52 13.88 22.65
N TRP A 231 1.83 13.90 23.94
CA TRP A 231 0.86 13.57 25.00
C TRP A 231 -0.33 14.53 25.10
N LEU A 232 -0.28 15.70 24.45
CA LEU A 232 -1.38 16.67 24.33
C LEU A 232 -2.03 16.64 22.94
N GLY A 233 -1.63 15.72 22.06
CA GLY A 233 -2.14 15.62 20.68
C GLY A 233 -1.51 16.63 19.70
N ARG A 234 -0.46 17.35 20.09
CA ARG A 234 0.21 18.34 19.22
C ARG A 234 1.22 17.66 18.29
N PRO A 235 1.46 18.19 17.08
CA PRO A 235 2.46 17.64 16.18
C PRO A 235 3.86 17.64 16.79
N MET A 236 4.51 16.48 16.76
CA MET A 236 5.89 16.27 17.19
C MET A 236 6.62 15.41 16.15
N TRP A 237 7.83 15.83 15.76
CA TRP A 237 8.72 15.00 14.96
C TRP A 237 9.35 13.92 15.84
N ALA A 238 8.82 12.70 15.75
CA ALA A 238 9.38 11.53 16.41
C ALA A 238 10.48 10.91 15.55
N SER A 239 11.51 10.37 16.19
CA SER A 239 12.56 9.59 15.54
C SER A 239 12.65 8.21 16.17
N TYR A 240 12.88 7.18 15.37
CA TYR A 240 13.10 5.82 15.85
C TYR A 240 13.99 5.04 14.90
N GLU A 241 14.74 4.09 15.43
CA GLU A 241 15.57 3.19 14.64
C GLU A 241 14.81 1.89 14.37
N ASP A 242 14.84 1.44 13.11
CA ASP A 242 14.18 0.19 12.69
C ASP A 242 14.90 -0.40 11.45
N VAL A 243 14.48 -1.58 11.02
CA VAL A 243 15.00 -2.29 9.84
C VAL A 243 14.97 -1.40 8.60
N LEU A 244 16.10 -1.30 7.89
CA LEU A 244 16.18 -0.72 6.56
C LEU A 244 15.45 -1.65 5.58
N LEU A 245 14.19 -1.33 5.32
CA LEU A 245 13.33 -2.09 4.40
C LEU A 245 13.81 -1.97 2.95
N ASP A 246 13.87 -3.09 2.24
CA ASP A 246 14.25 -3.18 0.83
C ASP A 246 13.24 -4.02 0.04
N LEU A 247 12.70 -3.41 -1.02
CA LEU A 247 11.69 -3.99 -1.91
C LEU A 247 12.28 -4.49 -3.24
N ALA A 248 13.58 -4.26 -3.49
CA ALA A 248 14.18 -4.41 -4.83
C ALA A 248 14.07 -5.82 -5.41
N ASP A 249 14.02 -6.85 -4.55
CA ASP A 249 13.95 -8.25 -4.93
C ASP A 249 12.58 -8.89 -4.71
N PHE A 250 11.55 -8.15 -4.29
CA PHE A 250 10.22 -8.71 -3.99
C PHE A 250 9.58 -9.39 -5.21
N ASP A 251 9.73 -8.83 -6.41
CA ASP A 251 9.23 -9.47 -7.63
C ASP A 251 9.98 -10.77 -7.96
N ARG A 252 11.29 -10.85 -7.64
CA ARG A 252 12.09 -12.08 -7.82
C ARG A 252 11.70 -13.14 -6.79
N ILE A 253 11.58 -12.75 -5.52
CA ILE A 253 11.10 -13.64 -4.45
C ILE A 253 9.73 -14.21 -4.83
N GLY A 254 8.82 -13.37 -5.32
CA GLY A 254 7.49 -13.78 -5.74
C GLY A 254 7.45 -14.71 -6.94
N ALA A 255 8.34 -14.51 -7.91
CA ALA A 255 8.51 -15.42 -9.05
C ALA A 255 8.94 -16.81 -8.57
N ASP A 256 10.03 -16.88 -7.80
CA ASP A 256 10.55 -18.15 -7.28
C ASP A 256 9.55 -18.82 -6.32
N LEU A 257 8.84 -18.04 -5.50
CA LEU A 257 7.78 -18.52 -4.61
C LEU A 257 6.70 -19.28 -5.39
N THR A 258 6.30 -18.76 -6.54
CA THR A 258 5.23 -19.35 -7.38
C THR A 258 5.64 -20.70 -7.98
N GLU A 259 6.94 -20.97 -8.09
CA GLU A 259 7.47 -22.27 -8.55
C GLU A 259 7.53 -23.32 -7.42
N HIS A 260 7.56 -22.90 -6.16
CA HIS A 260 7.82 -23.77 -5.01
C HIS A 260 6.62 -23.96 -4.08
N ILE A 261 5.70 -22.99 -4.03
CA ILE A 261 4.52 -23.02 -3.17
C ILE A 261 3.26 -22.99 -4.02
N PRO A 262 2.30 -23.92 -3.80
CA PRO A 262 1.00 -23.86 -4.45
C PRO A 262 0.28 -22.54 -4.12
N ILE A 263 0.03 -21.74 -5.14
CA ILE A 263 -0.69 -20.46 -5.05
C ILE A 263 -1.90 -20.56 -5.98
N ALA A 264 -3.09 -20.21 -5.48
CA ALA A 264 -4.26 -20.13 -6.35
C ALA A 264 -4.16 -18.88 -7.23
N GLN A 265 -4.42 -19.04 -8.53
CA GLN A 265 -4.35 -17.98 -9.52
C GLN A 265 -5.60 -17.99 -10.38
N GLY A 266 -6.07 -16.81 -10.77
CA GLY A 266 -7.29 -16.65 -11.54
C GLY A 266 -7.61 -15.20 -11.82
N LEU A 267 -8.73 -14.96 -12.50
CA LEU A 267 -9.21 -13.60 -12.77
C LEU A 267 -10.22 -13.18 -11.71
N VAL A 268 -10.13 -11.92 -11.28
CA VAL A 268 -11.18 -11.23 -10.53
C VAL A 268 -11.53 -9.97 -11.30
N GLY A 269 -12.71 -9.94 -11.90
CA GLY A 269 -12.99 -9.04 -13.03
C GLY A 269 -12.00 -9.30 -14.17
N ASN A 270 -11.21 -8.29 -14.51
CA ASN A 270 -10.13 -8.42 -15.50
C ASN A 270 -8.75 -8.59 -14.85
N ALA A 271 -8.65 -8.55 -13.52
CA ALA A 271 -7.37 -8.53 -12.82
C ALA A 271 -6.80 -9.94 -12.68
N GLN A 272 -5.57 -10.14 -13.15
CA GLN A 272 -4.77 -11.31 -12.79
C GLN A 272 -4.53 -11.29 -11.28
N SER A 273 -5.09 -12.29 -10.60
CA SER A 273 -5.18 -12.33 -9.16
C SER A 273 -4.54 -13.57 -8.59
N ARG A 274 -4.02 -13.44 -7.35
CA ARG A 274 -3.37 -14.53 -6.61
C ARG A 274 -3.87 -14.57 -5.19
N LEU A 275 -4.10 -15.76 -4.66
CA LEU A 275 -4.38 -16.00 -3.25
C LEU A 275 -3.23 -16.82 -2.66
N VAL A 276 -2.43 -16.18 -1.82
CA VAL A 276 -1.14 -16.70 -1.34
C VAL A 276 -1.26 -17.02 0.16
N PRO A 277 -0.88 -18.22 0.62
CA PRO A 277 -0.86 -18.51 2.06
C PRO A 277 0.27 -17.71 2.72
N LEU A 278 -0.05 -16.92 3.77
CA LEU A 278 0.89 -15.95 4.34
C LEU A 278 2.10 -16.63 4.98
N ILE A 279 1.88 -17.65 5.82
CA ILE A 279 2.95 -18.31 6.58
C ILE A 279 4.00 -18.94 5.65
N PRO A 280 3.64 -19.81 4.68
CA PRO A 280 4.61 -20.38 3.75
C PRO A 280 5.34 -19.30 2.93
N ALA A 281 4.64 -18.23 2.53
CA ALA A 281 5.25 -17.16 1.75
C ALA A 281 6.31 -16.38 2.52
N VAL A 282 6.05 -16.05 3.80
CA VAL A 282 7.02 -15.36 4.65
C VAL A 282 8.21 -16.26 4.97
N ALA A 283 7.97 -17.54 5.27
CA ALA A 283 9.04 -18.51 5.53
C ALA A 283 9.96 -18.66 4.30
N PHE A 284 9.38 -18.84 3.12
CA PHE A 284 10.14 -18.93 1.87
C PHE A 284 10.93 -17.64 1.59
N ALA A 285 10.31 -16.48 1.78
CA ALA A 285 10.99 -15.20 1.59
C ALA A 285 12.18 -15.04 2.55
N ALA A 286 12.06 -15.47 3.81
CA ALA A 286 13.14 -15.40 4.78
C ALA A 286 14.35 -16.26 4.34
N ASP A 287 14.10 -17.50 3.92
CA ASP A 287 15.13 -18.41 3.39
C ASP A 287 15.72 -17.92 2.06
N TRP A 288 14.90 -17.30 1.22
CA TRP A 288 15.36 -16.71 -0.05
C TRP A 288 16.29 -15.54 0.22
N MET A 289 15.90 -14.60 1.08
CA MET A 289 16.71 -13.44 1.44
C MET A 289 18.02 -13.86 2.09
N ALA A 290 18.01 -14.84 3.00
CA ALA A 290 19.21 -15.34 3.66
C ALA A 290 20.25 -15.92 2.68
N ARG A 291 19.81 -16.46 1.54
CA ARG A 291 20.69 -17.03 0.50
C ARG A 291 21.13 -16.02 -0.55
N ASN A 292 20.31 -15.01 -0.83
CA ASN A 292 20.50 -14.14 -2.01
C ASN A 292 20.89 -12.70 -1.68
N ARG A 293 20.52 -12.17 -0.50
CA ARG A 293 20.93 -10.83 -0.08
C ARG A 293 22.33 -10.89 0.50
N THR A 294 23.27 -10.23 -0.17
CA THR A 294 24.59 -9.97 0.41
C THR A 294 24.47 -8.79 1.37
N ASN A 295 24.67 -9.02 2.66
CA ASN A 295 24.58 -7.95 3.65
C ASN A 295 25.70 -6.91 3.44
N GLY A 296 25.30 -5.66 3.16
CA GLY A 296 26.08 -4.46 3.51
C GLY A 296 26.94 -3.83 2.42
N ALA A 297 26.31 -3.09 1.50
CA ALA A 297 26.70 -1.72 1.17
C ALA A 297 25.54 -1.08 0.39
N PRO A 298 25.08 0.14 0.71
CA PRO A 298 24.25 0.87 -0.22
C PRO A 298 25.05 1.03 -1.53
N ALA A 299 24.42 0.74 -2.66
CA ALA A 299 24.89 1.34 -3.90
C ALA A 299 24.75 2.85 -3.73
N VAL A 300 25.86 3.52 -3.46
CA VAL A 300 25.94 4.98 -3.56
C VAL A 300 25.68 5.32 -5.03
N ALA A 301 24.55 5.97 -5.29
CA ALA A 301 24.29 6.72 -6.50
C ALA A 301 23.63 8.04 -6.10
#